data_AF-A0A1G2DD00-F1
#
_entry.id   AF-A0A1G2DD00-F1
#
_cell.length_a   1.000
_cell.length_b   1.000
_cell.length_c   1.000
_cell.angle_alpha   90.00
_cell.angle_beta   90.00
_cell.angle_gamma   90.00
#
_symmetry.space_group_name_H-M   'P 1'
#
loop_
_entity.id
_entity.type
_entity.pdbx_description
1 polymer ?
#
loop_
_entity_poly.entity_id
_entity_poly.type
_entity_poly.pdbx_seq_one_letter_code
_entity_poly.pdbx_strand_id
1 'polypeptide(L)'
;MHIVRKEYDSWDGTTKELLRRATLPDGAMWKIVRAIPEIPTYVAFEGNTFLGWAIAWKLEQETIVQLYVKQRHRRKGVALKLIRRIMRERGKVTLCRWTHVTNMFFYHLSLKHPEHIRVVTWGRHEDEYLALLPKRKNGVAKPTAA
;
A
#
# COMPACT_ATOMS: atom_id res chain seq x y z
N MET A 1 -2.92 12.63 -16.28
CA MET A 1 -2.53 11.55 -15.33
C MET A 1 -3.08 10.21 -15.77
N HIS A 2 -2.22 9.21 -15.92
CA HIS A 2 -2.58 7.82 -16.22
C HIS A 2 -2.10 6.89 -15.08
N ILE A 3 -2.68 5.70 -14.98
CA ILE A 3 -2.31 4.68 -14.01
C ILE A 3 -1.89 3.43 -14.76
N VAL A 4 -0.70 2.92 -14.44
CA VAL A 4 -0.20 1.65 -14.96
C VAL A 4 -0.28 0.61 -13.86
N ARG A 5 -0.84 -0.56 -14.18
CA ARG A 5 -0.92 -1.72 -13.27
C ARG A 5 -0.04 -2.83 -13.79
N LYS A 6 0.85 -3.29 -12.94
CA LYS A 6 1.79 -4.39 -13.18
C LYS A 6 2.05 -5.11 -11.86
N GLU A 7 2.53 -6.34 -11.92
CA GLU A 7 3.08 -7.01 -10.73
C GLU A 7 4.35 -6.28 -10.30
N TYR A 8 4.65 -6.24 -8.99
CA TYR A 8 5.83 -5.52 -8.50
C TYR A 8 7.10 -6.00 -9.20
N ASP A 9 7.25 -7.31 -9.43
CA ASP A 9 8.46 -7.86 -10.03
C ASP A 9 8.61 -7.56 -11.54
N SER A 10 7.51 -7.27 -12.23
CA SER A 10 7.54 -6.93 -13.66
C SER A 10 7.94 -5.48 -13.98
N TRP A 11 8.19 -4.66 -12.95
CA TRP A 11 8.72 -3.30 -13.13
C TRP A 11 10.23 -3.31 -13.40
N ASP A 12 10.68 -2.37 -14.23
CA ASP A 12 12.10 -2.15 -14.48
C ASP A 12 12.82 -1.65 -13.21
N GLY A 13 14.15 -1.78 -13.19
CA GLY A 13 14.98 -1.42 -12.04
C GLY A 13 14.84 0.05 -11.62
N THR A 14 14.71 0.97 -12.58
CA THR A 14 14.53 2.41 -12.31
C THR A 14 13.19 2.67 -11.62
N THR A 15 12.11 2.06 -12.11
CA THR A 15 10.80 2.20 -11.48
C THR A 15 10.78 1.55 -10.10
N LYS A 16 11.35 0.35 -9.93
CA LYS A 16 11.46 -0.30 -8.61
C LYS A 16 12.19 0.59 -7.60
N GLU A 17 13.25 1.28 -8.02
CA GLU A 17 13.99 2.23 -7.18
C GLU A 17 13.15 3.48 -6.82
N LEU A 18 12.37 4.01 -7.77
CA LEU A 18 11.43 5.10 -7.48
C LEU A 18 10.37 4.68 -6.47
N LEU A 19 9.81 3.46 -6.61
CA LEU A 19 8.82 2.92 -5.68
C LEU A 19 9.42 2.72 -4.29
N ARG A 20 10.66 2.22 -4.21
CA ARG A 20 11.44 2.07 -2.97
C ARG A 20 11.63 3.38 -2.23
N ARG A 21 12.12 4.42 -2.92
CA ARG A 21 12.34 5.76 -2.33
C ARG A 21 11.04 6.47 -1.97
N ALA A 22 9.97 6.14 -2.67
CA ALA A 22 8.63 6.63 -2.39
C ALA A 22 8.01 5.98 -1.13
N THR A 23 8.66 4.97 -0.56
CA THR A 23 8.33 4.39 0.75
C THR A 23 9.40 4.74 1.77
N LEU A 24 9.03 4.85 3.05
CA LEU A 24 10.03 4.93 4.11
C LEU A 24 10.94 3.69 4.03
N PRO A 25 12.27 3.82 4.24
CA PRO A 25 13.12 2.67 4.51
C PRO A 25 12.50 1.92 5.69
N ASP A 26 12.10 0.66 5.49
CA ASP A 26 11.31 -0.17 6.43
C ASP A 26 9.79 0.06 6.54
N GLY A 27 9.20 0.85 5.63
CA GLY A 27 7.75 1.01 5.53
C GLY A 27 7.03 -0.31 5.20
N ALA A 28 5.78 -0.43 5.65
CA ALA A 28 4.97 -1.65 5.47
C ALA A 28 4.88 -2.10 4.00
N MET A 29 4.72 -1.13 3.09
CA MET A 29 4.67 -1.37 1.65
C MET A 29 5.96 -2.01 1.10
N TRP A 30 7.13 -1.62 1.62
CA TRP A 30 8.42 -2.22 1.24
C TRP A 30 8.51 -3.68 1.69
N LYS A 31 8.08 -3.94 2.92
CA LYS A 31 8.07 -5.29 3.50
C LYS A 31 7.11 -6.21 2.72
N ILE A 32 5.95 -5.69 2.29
CA ILE A 32 4.96 -6.45 1.51
C ILE A 32 5.48 -6.80 0.11
N VAL A 33 5.98 -5.83 -0.67
CA VAL A 33 6.44 -6.12 -2.03
C VAL A 33 7.64 -7.07 -2.08
N ARG A 34 8.42 -7.16 -0.99
CA ARG A 34 9.48 -8.17 -0.83
C ARG A 34 8.94 -9.55 -0.48
N ALA A 35 7.87 -9.62 0.31
CA ALA A 35 7.24 -10.87 0.69
C ALA A 35 6.37 -11.45 -0.44
N ILE A 36 5.78 -10.58 -1.27
CA ILE A 36 4.85 -10.93 -2.35
C ILE A 36 5.23 -10.14 -3.63
N PRO A 37 6.26 -10.56 -4.39
CA PRO A 37 6.73 -9.86 -5.59
C PRO A 37 5.69 -9.76 -6.72
N GLU A 38 4.74 -10.69 -6.77
CA GLU A 38 3.61 -10.74 -7.71
C GLU A 38 2.48 -9.76 -7.35
N ILE A 39 2.63 -8.98 -6.25
CA ILE A 39 1.56 -8.11 -5.78
C ILE A 39 1.17 -7.06 -6.85
N PRO A 40 -0.14 -6.92 -7.13
CA PRO A 40 -0.66 -5.88 -8.02
C PRO A 40 -0.23 -4.49 -7.54
N THR A 41 0.60 -3.85 -8.36
CA THR A 41 1.20 -2.54 -8.09
C THR A 41 0.68 -1.53 -9.11
N TYR A 42 0.04 -0.47 -8.59
CA TYR A 42 -0.61 0.59 -9.36
C TYR A 42 0.23 1.85 -9.24
N VAL A 43 0.73 2.37 -10.36
CA VAL A 43 1.61 3.54 -10.37
C VAL A 43 0.96 4.68 -11.15
N ALA A 44 0.88 5.86 -10.52
CA ALA A 44 0.30 7.04 -11.12
C ALA A 44 1.39 7.95 -11.73
N PHE A 45 1.19 8.30 -12.99
CA PHE A 45 2.10 9.15 -13.76
C PHE A 45 1.39 10.33 -14.40
N GLU A 46 2.12 11.44 -14.56
CA GLU A 46 1.75 12.58 -15.41
C GLU A 46 2.89 12.86 -16.39
N GLY A 47 2.68 12.53 -17.67
CA GLY A 47 3.78 12.29 -18.60
C GLY A 47 4.69 11.19 -18.03
N ASN A 48 5.99 11.47 -17.97
CA ASN A 48 7.00 10.59 -17.35
C ASN A 48 7.19 10.86 -15.85
N THR A 49 6.41 11.77 -15.25
CA THR A 49 6.57 12.15 -13.84
C THR A 49 5.81 11.19 -12.94
N PHE A 50 6.53 10.44 -12.11
CA PHE A 50 5.97 9.63 -11.04
C PHE A 50 5.32 10.50 -9.95
N LEU A 51 4.04 10.25 -9.65
CA LEU A 51 3.23 11.01 -8.69
C LEU A 51 2.97 10.27 -7.38
N GLY A 52 2.86 8.94 -7.45
CA GLY A 52 2.48 8.09 -6.33
C GLY A 52 2.15 6.69 -6.79
N TRP A 53 1.94 5.80 -5.84
CA TRP A 53 1.59 4.40 -6.12
C TRP A 53 0.72 3.81 -5.04
N ALA A 54 0.11 2.67 -5.36
CA ALA A 54 -0.65 1.85 -4.44
C ALA A 54 -0.37 0.38 -4.70
N ILE A 55 -0.48 -0.42 -3.64
CA ILE A 55 -0.57 -1.87 -3.72
C ILE A 55 -1.94 -2.30 -3.22
N ALA A 56 -2.45 -3.38 -3.79
CA ALA A 56 -3.68 -4.01 -3.33
C ALA A 56 -3.43 -5.51 -3.18
N TRP A 57 -3.71 -6.05 -2.00
CA TRP A 57 -3.63 -7.49 -1.74
C TRP A 57 -4.88 -7.98 -1.02
N LYS A 58 -5.14 -9.28 -1.16
CA LYS A 58 -6.21 -9.92 -0.40
C LYS A 58 -5.70 -10.35 0.96
N LEU A 59 -6.46 -10.02 1.99
CA LEU A 59 -6.29 -10.53 3.35
C LEU A 59 -7.65 -11.12 3.74
N GLU A 60 -7.71 -12.45 3.86
CA GLU A 60 -8.97 -13.20 3.93
C GLU A 60 -9.94 -12.83 2.78
N GLN A 61 -11.10 -12.26 3.11
CA GLN A 61 -12.12 -11.80 2.16
C GLN A 61 -12.00 -10.30 1.83
N GLU A 62 -11.02 -9.59 2.40
CA GLU A 62 -10.85 -8.16 2.20
C GLU A 62 -9.76 -7.82 1.20
N THR A 63 -9.98 -6.78 0.38
CA THR A 63 -8.91 -6.20 -0.44
C THR A 63 -8.30 -5.02 0.31
N ILE A 64 -7.14 -5.22 0.91
CA ILE A 64 -6.41 -4.15 1.61
C ILE A 64 -5.68 -3.30 0.58
N VAL A 65 -5.77 -1.98 0.72
CA VAL A 65 -5.05 -1.02 -0.11
C VAL A 65 -4.12 -0.18 0.75
N GLN A 66 -2.82 -0.20 0.41
CA GLN A 66 -1.86 0.78 0.87
C GLN A 66 -1.45 1.67 -0.29
N LEU A 67 -1.27 2.96 -0.03
CA LEU A 67 -0.90 3.93 -1.05
C LEU A 67 0.05 4.99 -0.53
N TYR A 68 0.79 5.58 -1.45
CA TYR A 68 1.66 6.72 -1.23
C TYR A 68 1.43 7.75 -2.34
N VAL A 69 1.42 9.03 -1.96
CA VAL A 69 1.44 10.16 -2.90
C VAL A 69 2.51 11.15 -2.47
N LYS A 70 3.39 11.52 -3.42
CA LYS A 70 4.42 12.54 -3.22
C LYS A 70 3.80 13.83 -2.67
N GLN A 71 4.45 14.44 -1.69
CA GLN A 71 3.92 15.61 -0.98
C GLN A 71 3.44 16.73 -1.92
N ARG A 72 4.26 17.11 -2.91
CA ARG A 72 3.94 18.15 -3.92
C ARG A 72 2.76 17.81 -4.86
N HIS A 73 2.31 16.55 -4.86
CA HIS A 73 1.19 16.07 -5.67
C HIS A 73 -0.02 15.64 -4.81
N ARG A 74 0.06 15.83 -3.48
CA ARG A 74 -1.11 15.68 -2.60
C ARG A 74 -2.16 16.73 -2.96
N ARG A 75 -3.43 16.46 -2.63
CA ARG A 75 -4.61 17.29 -2.98
C ARG A 75 -4.89 17.45 -4.48
N LYS A 76 -4.08 16.88 -5.39
CA LYS A 76 -4.34 16.83 -6.85
C LYS A 76 -5.19 15.63 -7.30
N GLY A 77 -5.86 14.94 -6.36
CA GLY A 77 -6.70 13.78 -6.66
C GLY A 77 -5.95 12.48 -6.99
N VAL A 78 -4.63 12.41 -6.86
CA VAL A 78 -3.82 11.21 -7.17
C VAL A 78 -4.29 9.98 -6.40
N ALA A 79 -4.41 10.08 -5.07
CA ALA A 79 -4.88 8.99 -4.21
C ALA A 79 -6.28 8.51 -4.61
N LEU A 80 -7.19 9.45 -4.91
CA LEU A 80 -8.56 9.13 -5.32
C LEU A 80 -8.58 8.34 -6.63
N LYS A 81 -7.76 8.72 -7.62
CA LYS A 81 -7.72 7.97 -8.89
C LYS A 81 -7.10 6.58 -8.71
N LEU A 82 -6.07 6.44 -7.87
CA LEU A 82 -5.50 5.13 -7.52
C LEU A 82 -6.55 4.22 -6.87
N ILE A 83 -7.24 4.71 -5.84
CA ILE A 83 -8.29 3.95 -5.13
C ILE A 83 -9.43 3.57 -6.10
N ARG A 84 -9.93 4.52 -6.90
CA ARG A 84 -11.00 4.24 -7.88
C ARG A 84 -10.58 3.21 -8.91
N ARG A 85 -9.31 3.21 -9.36
CA ARG A 85 -8.81 2.19 -10.28
C ARG A 85 -8.84 0.81 -9.63
N ILE A 86 -8.39 0.69 -8.39
CA ILE A 86 -8.40 -0.56 -7.64
C ILE A 86 -9.85 -1.03 -7.38
N MET A 87 -10.74 -0.13 -6.96
CA MET A 87 -12.15 -0.44 -6.73
C MET A 87 -12.85 -1.00 -7.97
N ARG A 88 -12.57 -0.46 -9.16
CA ARG A 88 -13.13 -0.99 -10.41
C ARG A 88 -12.68 -2.42 -10.71
N GLU A 89 -11.48 -2.80 -10.28
CA GLU A 89 -10.91 -4.13 -10.54
C GLU A 89 -11.23 -5.14 -9.43
N ARG A 90 -11.36 -4.68 -8.18
CA ARG A 90 -11.45 -5.54 -6.98
C ARG A 90 -12.78 -5.41 -6.25
N GLY A 91 -13.63 -4.47 -6.63
CA GLY A 91 -14.87 -4.16 -5.93
C GLY A 91 -14.60 -3.42 -4.62
N LYS A 92 -14.98 -4.06 -3.51
CA LYS A 92 -14.86 -3.49 -2.17
C LYS A 92 -13.39 -3.48 -1.71
N VAL A 93 -12.97 -2.36 -1.12
CA VAL A 93 -11.60 -2.18 -0.62
C VAL A 93 -11.60 -1.72 0.84
N THR A 94 -10.58 -2.14 1.58
CA THR A 94 -10.28 -1.72 2.95
C THR A 94 -9.08 -0.78 2.93
N LEU A 95 -9.28 0.43 3.49
CA LEU A 95 -8.25 1.45 3.64
C LEU A 95 -7.77 1.47 5.10
N CYS A 96 -6.50 1.19 5.32
CA CYS A 96 -5.90 1.22 6.66
C CYS A 96 -5.41 2.62 7.03
N ARG A 97 -5.92 3.15 8.14
CA ARG A 97 -5.52 4.43 8.72
C ARG A 97 -4.20 4.31 9.47
N TRP A 98 -3.22 5.18 9.14
CA TRP A 98 -1.90 5.27 9.80
C TRP A 98 -1.65 6.63 10.48
N THR A 99 -2.20 7.72 9.94
CA THR A 99 -1.98 9.08 10.44
C THR A 99 -3.27 9.89 10.47
N HIS A 100 -3.28 10.98 11.25
CA HIS A 100 -4.39 11.93 11.28
C HIS A 100 -4.72 12.51 9.89
N VAL A 101 -3.70 12.72 9.03
CA VAL A 101 -3.89 13.23 7.65
C VAL A 101 -4.63 12.22 6.77
N THR A 102 -4.34 10.93 6.91
CA THR A 102 -5.07 9.87 6.20
C THR A 102 -6.49 9.68 6.75
N ASN A 103 -6.73 10.01 8.03
CA ASN A 103 -8.03 9.79 8.69
C ASN A 103 -9.14 10.59 8.02
N MET A 104 -8.98 11.91 7.87
CA MET A 104 -10.05 12.75 7.30
C MET A 104 -10.30 12.44 5.83
N PHE A 105 -9.25 12.17 5.05
CA PHE A 105 -9.41 11.83 3.65
C PHE A 105 -10.13 10.49 3.44
N PHE A 106 -9.71 9.43 4.12
CA PHE A 106 -10.35 8.11 4.00
C PHE A 106 -11.77 8.11 4.58
N TYR A 107 -12.00 8.81 5.68
CA TYR A 107 -13.33 8.94 6.27
C TYR A 107 -14.33 9.62 5.32
N HIS A 108 -13.98 10.76 4.73
CA HIS A 108 -14.83 11.39 3.73
C HIS A 108 -15.06 10.48 2.51
N LEU A 109 -14.06 9.70 2.14
CA LEU A 109 -14.16 8.80 1.00
C LEU A 109 -15.12 7.63 1.30
N SER A 110 -15.11 7.07 2.51
CA SER A 110 -16.07 6.04 2.91
C SER A 110 -17.49 6.55 3.02
N LEU A 111 -17.70 7.81 3.44
CA LEU A 111 -19.04 8.41 3.43
C LEU A 111 -19.60 8.54 2.01
N LYS A 112 -18.75 8.80 1.01
CA LYS A 112 -19.16 8.90 -0.40
C LYS A 112 -19.36 7.54 -1.08
N HIS A 113 -18.73 6.49 -0.57
CA HIS A 113 -18.74 5.16 -1.17
C HIS A 113 -18.90 4.06 -0.10
N PRO A 114 -19.97 4.09 0.71
CA PRO A 114 -20.10 3.23 1.90
C PRO A 114 -20.12 1.73 1.57
N GLU A 115 -20.72 1.35 0.45
CA GLU A 115 -20.78 -0.05 0.00
C GLU A 115 -19.42 -0.58 -0.51
N HIS A 116 -18.51 0.31 -0.90
CA HIS A 116 -17.26 -0.08 -1.56
C HIS A 116 -16.01 0.21 -0.74
N ILE A 117 -16.10 1.02 0.32
CA ILE A 117 -14.93 1.45 1.08
C ILE A 117 -15.16 1.21 2.57
N ARG A 118 -14.36 0.32 3.12
CA ARG A 118 -14.21 0.14 4.56
C ARG A 118 -12.96 0.88 5.02
N VAL A 119 -13.01 1.52 6.18
CA VAL A 119 -11.84 2.17 6.77
C VAL A 119 -11.57 1.62 8.15
N VAL A 120 -10.38 1.07 8.36
CA VAL A 120 -9.97 0.42 9.62
C VAL A 120 -8.72 1.08 10.17
N THR A 121 -8.47 0.91 11.47
CA THR A 121 -7.18 1.29 12.08
C THR A 121 -6.15 0.21 11.77
N TRP A 122 -4.90 0.58 11.49
CA TRP A 122 -3.85 -0.40 11.17
C TRP A 122 -3.69 -1.51 12.23
N GLY A 123 -3.78 -1.17 13.52
CA GLY A 123 -3.65 -2.13 14.62
C GLY A 123 -4.64 -3.31 14.56
N ARG A 124 -5.74 -3.22 13.79
CA ARG A 124 -6.66 -4.35 13.57
C ARG A 124 -6.04 -5.47 12.72
N HIS A 125 -5.11 -5.14 11.83
CA HIS A 125 -4.50 -6.08 10.88
C HIS A 125 -2.99 -6.22 11.09
N GLU A 126 -2.47 -5.74 12.22
CA GLU A 126 -1.03 -5.73 12.49
C GLU A 126 -0.48 -7.16 12.62
N ASP A 127 -1.15 -8.03 13.38
CA ASP A 127 -0.74 -9.43 13.56
C ASP A 127 -0.80 -10.23 12.26
N GLU A 128 -1.85 -10.03 11.46
CA GLU A 128 -2.03 -10.64 10.15
C GLU A 128 -0.95 -10.19 9.16
N TYR A 129 -0.62 -8.89 9.19
CA TYR A 129 0.50 -8.35 8.43
C TYR A 129 1.83 -8.97 8.86
N LEU A 130 2.08 -9.11 10.17
CA LEU A 130 3.31 -9.73 10.68
C LEU A 130 3.44 -11.20 10.24
N ALA A 131 2.32 -11.92 10.08
CA ALA A 131 2.31 -13.29 9.58
C ALA A 131 2.67 -13.42 8.09
N LEU A 132 2.40 -12.38 7.27
CA LEU A 132 2.79 -12.33 5.86
C LEU A 132 4.29 -12.06 5.67
N LEU A 133 4.96 -11.48 6.67
CA LEU A 133 6.38 -11.22 6.58
C LEU A 133 7.13 -12.55 6.77
N PRO A 134 8.19 -12.81 5.99
CA PRO A 134 9.04 -13.97 6.25
C PRO A 134 9.52 -13.88 7.69
N LYS A 135 9.23 -14.92 8.49
CA LYS A 135 9.70 -15.03 9.88
C LYS A 135 11.20 -14.74 9.84
N ARG A 136 11.67 -13.73 10.58
CA ARG A 136 13.11 -13.60 10.82
C ARG A 136 13.55 -14.96 11.35
N LYS A 137 14.49 -15.62 10.67
CA LYS A 137 15.37 -16.60 11.31
C LYS A 137 16.17 -15.81 12.35
N ASN A 138 15.54 -15.51 13.49
CA ASN A 138 16.22 -15.00 14.65
C ASN A 138 16.98 -16.19 15.23
N GLY A 139 18.17 -16.43 14.67
CA GLY A 139 19.28 -17.00 15.41
C GLY A 139 19.67 -15.99 16.49
N VAL A 140 18.84 -15.87 17.53
CA VAL A 140 19.27 -15.25 18.78
C VAL A 140 19.75 -16.41 19.62
N ALA A 141 21.08 -16.54 19.71
CA ALA A 141 21.70 -17.35 20.73
C ALA A 141 21.10 -16.95 22.08
N LYS A 142 20.60 -17.94 22.82
CA LYS A 142 20.24 -17.76 24.24
C LYS A 142 21.43 -17.11 24.95
N PRO A 143 21.24 -16.08 25.78
CA PRO A 143 22.28 -15.71 26.72
C PRO A 143 22.55 -16.93 27.60
N THR A 144 23.77 -17.43 27.56
CA THR A 144 24.26 -18.37 28.55
C THR A 144 24.28 -17.63 29.88
N ALA A 145 23.53 -18.15 30.85
CA ALA A 145 23.59 -17.66 32.23
C ALA A 145 25.02 -17.86 32.75
N ALA A 146 25.56 -16.83 33.40
CA ALA A 146 26.73 -16.88 34.25
C ALA A 146 26.33 -16.32 35.62
#